data_AF-A0ABD7KNI8-F1
#
_entry.id   AF-A0ABD7KNI8-F1
#
_cell.length_a   1.000
_cell.length_b   1.000
_cell.length_c   1.000
_cell.angle_alpha   90.00
_cell.angle_beta   90.00
_cell.angle_gamma   90.00
#
_symmetry.space_group_name_H-M   'P 1'
#
loop_
_entity.id
_entity.type
_entity.pdbx_description
1 polymer ?
#
loop_
_entity_poly.entity_id
_entity_poly.type
_entity_poly.pdbx_seq_one_letter_code
_entity_poly.pdbx_strand_id
1 'polypeptide(L)'
;MEEGVRLARENPQSGVVVRLEGEARPWNPGAITGGRVWADGLPDATGTQPAETVPPEVLAQQAREAEVQRELDKRAEEAVREMARSGDRPAGGADVAVRDVVRDMDRIKETPASPLTLPDAPEERRRDEAVSQVVRESVQRDRLQQMERETVRDLEREKTLGGD
;
A
#
# COMPACT_ATOMS: atom_id res chain seq x y z
N MET A 1 -30.21 8.55 -23.59
CA MET A 1 -30.87 7.53 -22.73
C MET A 1 -31.10 6.22 -23.47
N GLU A 2 -31.71 6.24 -24.66
CA GLU A 2 -31.97 5.02 -25.47
C GLU A 2 -30.71 4.17 -25.75
N GLU A 3 -29.58 4.82 -26.04
CA GLU A 3 -28.30 4.14 -26.25
C GLU A 3 -27.82 3.38 -25.01
N GLY A 4 -28.03 3.94 -23.82
CA GLY A 4 -27.70 3.27 -22.56
C GLY A 4 -28.55 2.02 -22.33
N VAL A 5 -29.83 2.08 -22.69
CA VAL A 5 -30.75 0.93 -22.61
C VAL A 5 -30.32 -0.17 -23.59
N ARG A 6 -29.95 0.20 -24.82
CA ARG A 6 -29.39 -0.74 -25.79
C ARG A 6 -28.14 -1.42 -25.25
N LEU A 7 -27.20 -0.64 -24.72
CA LEU A 7 -25.92 -1.14 -24.21
C LEU A 7 -26.11 -2.09 -23.02
N ALA A 8 -27.04 -1.77 -22.10
CA ALA A 8 -27.37 -2.61 -20.96
C ALA A 8 -27.99 -3.95 -21.39
N ARG A 9 -28.82 -3.93 -22.44
CA ARG A 9 -29.41 -5.17 -23.00
C ARG A 9 -28.36 -6.06 -23.65
N GLU A 10 -27.40 -5.46 -24.36
CA GLU A 10 -26.30 -6.18 -25.01
C GLU A 10 -25.27 -6.69 -23.99
N ASN A 11 -25.14 -6.03 -22.84
CA ASN A 11 -24.16 -6.34 -21.80
C ASN A 11 -24.83 -6.54 -20.43
N PRO A 12 -25.58 -7.63 -20.21
CA PRO A 12 -26.40 -7.81 -19.01
C PRO A 12 -25.59 -8.00 -17.71
N GLN A 13 -24.30 -8.31 -17.83
CA GLN A 13 -23.39 -8.49 -16.68
C GLN A 13 -22.56 -7.23 -16.38
N SER A 14 -22.72 -6.17 -17.16
CA SER A 14 -21.93 -4.95 -17.05
C SER A 14 -22.75 -3.79 -16.50
N GLY A 15 -22.12 -2.96 -15.67
CA GLY A 15 -22.68 -1.68 -15.24
C GLY A 15 -22.70 -0.68 -16.41
N VAL A 16 -23.84 -0.01 -16.62
CA VAL A 16 -23.95 1.06 -17.63
C VAL A 16 -24.20 2.40 -16.95
N VAL A 17 -23.31 3.35 -17.21
CA VAL A 17 -23.46 4.74 -16.77
C VAL A 17 -23.93 5.57 -17.95
N VAL A 18 -25.08 6.22 -17.81
CA VAL A 18 -25.65 7.12 -18.83
C VAL A 18 -25.45 8.55 -18.40
N ARG A 19 -24.77 9.33 -19.24
CA ARG A 19 -24.59 10.77 -19.02
C ARG A 19 -25.82 11.53 -19.52
N LEU A 20 -26.39 12.36 -18.65
CA LEU A 20 -27.53 13.22 -19.00
C LEU A 20 -27.06 14.65 -19.31
N GLU A 21 -26.12 15.17 -18.52
CA GLU A 21 -25.53 16.50 -18.68
C GLU A 21 -24.02 16.47 -18.37
N GLY A 22 -23.26 17.44 -18.91
CA GLY A 22 -21.81 17.57 -18.75
C GLY A 22 -20.97 16.66 -19.65
N GLU A 23 -19.64 16.77 -19.53
CA GLU A 23 -18.67 16.02 -20.37
C GLU A 23 -17.85 14.99 -19.58
N ALA A 24 -17.69 15.18 -18.26
CA ALA A 24 -16.84 14.34 -17.43
C ALA A 24 -17.50 13.00 -17.07
N ARG A 25 -16.67 11.95 -16.95
CA ARG A 25 -17.07 10.67 -16.36
C ARG A 25 -17.04 10.78 -14.83
N PRO A 26 -17.88 10.03 -14.12
CA PRO A 26 -17.73 9.92 -12.68
C PRO A 26 -16.42 9.19 -12.35
N TRP A 27 -15.64 9.77 -11.43
CA TRP A 27 -14.36 9.22 -10.95
C TRP A 27 -14.50 7.87 -10.22
N ASN A 28 -15.69 7.56 -9.71
CA ASN A 28 -15.97 6.28 -9.05
C ASN A 28 -17.22 5.63 -9.62
N PRO A 29 -17.12 4.91 -10.75
CA PRO A 29 -18.25 4.16 -11.30
C PRO A 29 -18.67 2.98 -10.41
N GLY A 30 -17.80 2.52 -9.50
CA GLY A 30 -18.08 1.44 -8.56
C GLY A 30 -19.14 1.82 -7.53
N ALA A 31 -19.18 3.08 -7.10
CA ALA A 31 -20.23 3.59 -6.23
C ALA A 31 -21.62 3.64 -6.90
N ILE A 32 -21.66 3.62 -8.24
CA ILE A 32 -22.90 3.71 -9.04
C ILE A 32 -23.36 2.32 -9.49
N THR A 33 -22.42 1.52 -10.01
CA THR A 33 -22.72 0.26 -10.71
C THR A 33 -22.14 -0.99 -10.05
N GLY A 34 -21.29 -0.83 -9.02
CA GLY A 34 -20.48 -1.92 -8.45
C GLY A 34 -19.23 -2.26 -9.26
N GLY A 35 -19.16 -1.86 -10.53
CA GLY A 35 -17.99 -2.04 -11.41
C GLY A 35 -17.01 -0.86 -11.32
N ARG A 36 -15.75 -1.13 -10.99
CA ARG A 36 -14.70 -0.09 -10.84
C ARG A 36 -13.96 0.24 -12.14
N VAL A 37 -14.15 -0.55 -13.20
CA VAL A 37 -13.36 -0.49 -14.44
C VAL A 37 -14.24 -0.04 -15.60
N TRP A 38 -13.74 0.90 -16.40
CA TRP A 38 -14.37 1.31 -17.66
C TRP A 38 -13.96 0.35 -18.79
N ALA A 39 -14.94 -0.14 -19.56
CA ALA A 39 -14.72 -1.15 -20.60
C ALA A 39 -14.45 -0.58 -22.00
N ASP A 40 -14.59 0.74 -22.20
CA ASP A 40 -14.54 1.38 -23.52
C ASP A 40 -13.13 1.78 -23.98
N GLY A 41 -12.09 1.44 -23.19
CA GLY A 41 -10.69 1.62 -23.56
C GLY A 41 -10.24 3.07 -23.74
N LEU A 42 -11.10 4.06 -23.44
CA LEU A 42 -10.70 5.45 -23.42
C LEU A 42 -9.78 5.71 -22.22
N PRO A 43 -8.69 6.48 -22.40
CA PRO A 43 -7.85 6.86 -21.28
C PRO A 43 -8.69 7.64 -20.28
N ASP A 44 -8.70 7.16 -19.04
CA ASP A 44 -9.47 7.78 -17.97
C ASP A 44 -8.81 9.11 -17.58
N ALA A 45 -9.37 10.22 -18.07
CA ALA A 45 -8.97 11.56 -17.64
C ALA A 45 -9.27 11.81 -16.15
N THR A 46 -10.05 10.93 -15.50
CA THR A 46 -10.42 11.03 -14.08
C THR A 46 -9.54 10.23 -13.11
N GLY A 47 -8.39 9.71 -13.57
CA GLY A 47 -7.30 9.32 -12.68
C GLY A 47 -7.52 8.00 -11.92
N THR A 48 -8.43 7.14 -12.36
CA THR A 48 -8.72 5.86 -11.70
C THR A 48 -8.43 4.68 -12.61
N GLN A 49 -7.16 4.52 -12.97
CA GLN A 49 -6.41 3.26 -12.82
C GLN A 49 -4.91 3.62 -12.74
N PRO A 50 -4.19 3.32 -11.64
CA PRO A 50 -2.87 2.79 -11.86
C PRO A 50 -3.13 1.42 -12.51
N ALA A 51 -3.18 1.39 -13.84
CA ALA A 51 -2.54 0.27 -14.49
C ALA A 51 -1.09 0.43 -14.01
N GLU A 52 -0.76 -0.25 -12.92
CA GLU A 52 0.63 -0.48 -12.56
C GLU A 52 1.13 -1.30 -13.74
N THR A 53 1.54 -0.60 -14.79
CA THR A 53 2.37 -1.13 -15.86
C THR A 53 3.58 -1.59 -15.10
N VAL A 54 3.59 -2.88 -14.78
CA VAL A 54 4.66 -3.54 -14.05
C VAL A 54 5.94 -3.02 -14.69
N PRO A 55 6.73 -2.22 -13.96
CA PRO A 55 7.87 -1.55 -14.56
C PRO A 55 8.74 -2.60 -15.25
N PRO A 56 9.35 -2.29 -16.41
CA PRO A 56 10.16 -3.27 -17.14
C PRO A 56 11.25 -3.92 -16.26
N GLU A 57 11.68 -3.23 -15.20
CA GLU A 57 12.59 -3.73 -14.17
C GLU A 57 11.96 -4.87 -13.34
N VAL A 58 10.68 -4.79 -13.00
CA VAL A 58 9.96 -5.82 -12.23
C VAL A 58 9.68 -7.06 -13.09
N LEU A 59 9.40 -6.88 -14.39
CA LEU A 59 9.32 -8.01 -15.33
C LEU A 59 10.67 -8.72 -15.50
N ALA A 60 11.76 -7.94 -15.60
CA ALA A 60 13.11 -8.49 -15.66
C ALA A 60 13.50 -9.21 -14.35
N GLN A 61 13.07 -8.70 -13.20
CA GLN A 61 13.24 -9.35 -11.90
C GLN A 61 12.48 -10.68 -11.84
N GLN A 62 11.21 -10.69 -12.25
CA GLN A 62 10.40 -11.89 -12.27
C GLN A 62 10.94 -12.97 -13.23
N ALA A 63 11.53 -12.57 -14.36
CA ALA A 63 12.19 -13.50 -15.27
C ALA A 63 13.46 -14.12 -14.65
N ARG A 64 14.25 -13.33 -13.91
CA ARG A 64 15.43 -13.83 -13.17
C ARG A 64 15.01 -14.78 -12.04
N GLU A 65 13.97 -14.44 -11.29
CA GLU A 65 13.44 -15.30 -10.23
C GLU A 65 12.89 -16.61 -10.77
N ALA A 66 12.21 -16.59 -11.92
CA ALA A 66 11.74 -17.81 -12.58
C ALA A 66 12.89 -18.71 -13.06
N GLU A 67 14.01 -18.12 -13.49
CA GLU A 67 15.22 -18.88 -13.85
C GLU A 67 15.87 -19.52 -12.62
N VAL A 68 16.01 -18.77 -11.53
CA VAL A 68 16.49 -19.28 -10.24
C VAL A 68 15.58 -20.38 -9.71
N GLN A 69 14.26 -20.20 -9.79
CA GLN A 69 13.30 -21.20 -9.35
C GLN A 69 13.42 -22.49 -10.16
N ARG A 70 13.58 -22.39 -11.49
CA ARG A 70 13.81 -23.56 -12.36
C ARG A 70 15.12 -24.27 -12.04
N GLU A 71 16.17 -23.54 -11.70
CA GLU A 71 17.44 -24.15 -11.28
C GLU A 71 17.28 -24.89 -9.94
N LEU A 72 16.58 -24.27 -8.98
CA LEU A 72 16.28 -24.90 -7.69
C LEU A 72 15.40 -26.15 -7.87
N ASP A 73 14.37 -26.08 -8.70
CA ASP A 73 13.49 -27.21 -8.99
C ASP A 73 14.29 -28.36 -9.64
N LYS A 74 15.17 -28.06 -10.59
CA LYS A 74 16.05 -29.06 -11.21
C LYS A 74 17.00 -29.69 -10.19
N ARG A 75 17.60 -28.89 -9.29
CA ARG A 75 18.45 -29.42 -8.21
C ARG A 75 17.65 -30.26 -7.22
N ALA A 76 16.41 -29.88 -6.92
CA ALA A 76 15.51 -30.65 -6.06
C ALA A 76 15.15 -32.00 -6.72
N GLU A 77 14.84 -32.02 -8.02
CA GLU A 77 14.60 -33.25 -8.77
C GLU A 77 15.85 -34.15 -8.83
N GLU A 78 17.03 -33.57 -9.03
CA GLU A 78 18.30 -34.31 -9.00
C GLU A 78 18.56 -34.90 -7.61
N ALA A 79 18.33 -34.14 -6.54
CA ALA A 79 18.45 -34.60 -5.16
C ALA A 79 17.45 -35.72 -4.84
N VAL A 80 16.18 -35.59 -5.26
CA VAL A 80 15.17 -36.65 -5.12
C VAL A 80 15.59 -37.91 -5.90
N ARG A 81 16.14 -37.74 -7.10
CA ARG A 81 16.64 -38.85 -7.93
C ARG A 81 17.92 -39.48 -7.37
N GLU A 82 18.74 -38.72 -6.67
CA GLU A 82 19.91 -39.21 -5.95
C GLU A 82 19.48 -39.97 -4.68
N MET A 83 18.54 -39.43 -3.91
CA MET A 83 17.94 -40.11 -2.75
C MET A 83 17.23 -41.41 -3.13
N ALA A 84 16.54 -41.43 -4.29
CA ALA A 84 15.92 -42.64 -4.82
C ALA A 84 16.97 -43.67 -5.30
N ARG A 85 18.15 -43.23 -5.72
CA ARG A 85 19.28 -44.10 -6.12
C ARG A 85 20.10 -44.60 -4.94
N SER A 86 20.22 -43.81 -3.88
CA SER A 86 20.96 -44.16 -2.67
C SER A 86 20.13 -44.97 -1.66
N GLY A 87 19.04 -45.60 -2.13
CA GLY A 87 18.14 -46.43 -1.35
C GLY A 87 18.84 -47.18 -0.23
N ASP A 88 18.57 -46.73 1.00
CA ASP A 88 18.81 -47.39 2.28
C ASP A 88 20.26 -47.40 2.83
N ARG A 89 20.59 -46.42 3.73
CA ARG A 89 21.27 -46.62 5.06
C ARG A 89 21.74 -45.33 5.76
N PRO A 90 21.87 -45.34 7.12
CA PRO A 90 20.91 -45.76 8.13
C PRO A 90 20.48 -44.57 9.04
N ALA A 91 19.40 -44.79 9.78
CA ALA A 91 18.73 -43.91 10.73
C ALA A 91 19.55 -43.54 12.00
N GLY A 92 20.85 -43.24 11.88
CA GLY A 92 21.70 -42.80 13.00
C GLY A 92 22.11 -41.33 12.95
N GLY A 93 22.05 -40.69 11.77
CA GLY A 93 22.36 -39.26 11.60
C GLY A 93 21.15 -38.34 11.76
N ALA A 94 19.93 -38.89 11.65
CA ALA A 94 18.70 -38.11 11.71
C ALA A 94 18.51 -37.47 13.09
N ASP A 95 18.81 -38.18 14.18
CA ASP A 95 18.69 -37.62 15.54
C ASP A 95 19.70 -36.49 15.79
N VAL A 96 20.90 -36.60 15.21
CA VAL A 96 21.93 -35.55 15.29
C VAL A 96 21.50 -34.33 14.47
N ALA A 97 20.99 -34.55 13.26
CA ALA A 97 20.48 -33.49 12.38
C ALA A 97 19.26 -32.77 13.00
N VAL A 98 18.32 -33.51 13.60
CA VAL A 98 17.18 -32.93 14.30
C VAL A 98 17.65 -32.10 15.50
N ARG A 99 18.62 -32.59 16.27
CA ARG A 99 19.19 -31.85 17.41
C ARG A 99 19.92 -30.59 16.98
N ASP A 100 20.63 -30.61 15.86
CA ASP A 100 21.30 -29.43 15.31
C ASP A 100 20.28 -28.39 14.78
N VAL A 101 19.21 -28.83 14.10
CA VAL A 101 18.12 -27.94 13.65
C VAL A 101 17.40 -27.28 14.82
N VAL A 102 17.12 -28.03 15.90
CA VAL A 102 16.52 -27.46 17.13
C VAL A 102 17.45 -26.43 17.75
N ARG A 103 18.76 -26.72 17.81
CA ARG A 103 19.77 -25.79 18.36
C ARG A 103 19.91 -24.52 17.53
N ASP A 104 19.85 -24.62 16.21
CA ASP A 104 19.90 -23.46 15.32
C ASP A 104 18.59 -22.65 15.38
N MET A 105 17.43 -23.30 15.52
CA MET A 105 16.17 -22.60 15.80
C MET A 105 16.21 -21.82 17.12
N ASP A 106 16.78 -22.40 18.18
CA ASP A 106 16.93 -21.69 19.45
C ASP A 106 17.89 -20.50 19.33
N ARG A 107 18.97 -20.61 18.55
CA ARG A 107 19.86 -19.47 18.24
C ARG A 107 19.16 -18.36 17.46
N ILE A 108 18.32 -18.71 16.50
CA ILE A 108 17.54 -17.74 15.70
C ILE A 108 16.51 -17.03 16.60
N LYS A 109 15.90 -17.73 17.56
CA LYS A 109 15.01 -17.11 18.57
C LYS A 109 15.75 -16.17 19.53
N GLU A 110 16.99 -16.48 19.85
CA GLU A 110 17.86 -15.64 20.70
C GLU A 110 18.41 -14.42 19.94
N THR A 111 18.28 -14.38 18.61
CA THR A 111 18.65 -13.18 17.84
C THR A 111 17.45 -12.23 17.87
N PRO A 112 17.52 -11.09 18.58
CA PRO A 112 16.45 -10.11 18.49
C PRO A 112 16.37 -9.69 17.02
N ALA A 113 15.20 -9.87 16.42
CA ALA A 113 14.91 -9.31 15.11
C ALA A 113 15.22 -7.81 15.19
N SER A 114 16.35 -7.39 14.61
CA SER A 114 16.57 -5.99 14.31
C SER A 114 15.32 -5.52 13.59
N PRO A 115 14.66 -4.44 14.06
CA PRO A 115 13.51 -3.90 13.37
C PRO A 115 13.93 -3.73 11.91
N LEU A 116 13.25 -4.42 11.00
CA LEU A 116 13.36 -4.16 9.58
C LEU A 116 12.83 -2.74 9.40
N THR A 117 13.69 -1.75 9.62
CA THR A 117 13.41 -0.37 9.24
C THR A 117 13.37 -0.39 7.73
N LEU A 118 12.15 -0.49 7.20
CA LEU A 118 11.87 -0.29 5.80
C LEU A 118 12.53 1.04 5.39
N PRO A 119 13.29 1.11 4.29
CA PRO A 119 13.93 2.36 3.90
C PRO A 119 12.86 3.44 3.72
N ASP A 120 12.96 4.53 4.49
CA ASP A 120 12.01 5.66 4.48
C ASP A 120 11.67 6.06 3.06
N ALA A 121 10.44 5.78 2.65
CA ALA A 121 9.99 6.09 1.31
C ALA A 121 10.06 7.62 1.14
N PRO A 122 10.51 8.15 -0.02
CA PRO A 122 10.56 9.59 -0.26
C PRO A 122 9.19 10.27 -0.10
N GLU A 123 8.10 9.50 -0.20
CA GLU A 123 6.74 9.97 0.10
C GLU A 123 6.48 10.19 1.59
N GLU A 124 7.04 9.36 2.47
CA GLU A 124 6.88 9.51 3.93
C GLU A 124 7.53 10.80 4.41
N ARG A 125 8.74 11.11 3.93
CA ARG A 125 9.41 12.39 4.23
C ARG A 125 8.57 13.60 3.79
N ARG A 126 7.94 13.53 2.61
CA ARG A 126 7.05 14.61 2.12
C ARG A 126 5.80 14.76 2.98
N ARG A 127 5.23 13.64 3.44
CA ARG A 127 4.07 13.66 4.36
C ARG A 127 4.46 14.25 5.71
N ASP A 128 5.60 13.86 6.26
CA ASP A 128 6.09 14.36 7.54
C ASP A 128 6.41 15.87 7.48
N GLU A 129 7.00 16.34 6.39
CA GLU A 129 7.22 17.77 6.15
C GLU A 129 5.90 18.55 6.08
N ALA A 130 4.91 18.03 5.36
CA ALA A 130 3.58 18.65 5.27
C ALA A 130 2.88 18.67 6.63
N VAL A 131 2.94 17.58 7.40
CA VAL A 131 2.38 17.52 8.76
C VAL A 131 3.09 18.52 9.67
N SER A 132 4.42 18.59 9.63
CA SER A 132 5.22 19.54 10.41
C SER A 132 4.85 20.99 10.08
N GLN A 133 4.59 21.31 8.81
CA GLN A 133 4.15 22.63 8.38
C GLN A 133 2.78 22.99 8.96
N VAL A 134 1.80 22.08 8.89
CA VAL A 134 0.46 22.28 9.47
C VAL A 134 0.52 22.46 10.99
N VAL A 135 1.36 21.66 11.67
CA VAL A 135 1.56 21.80 13.12
C VAL A 135 2.13 23.18 13.45
N ARG A 136 3.16 23.65 12.74
CA ARG A 136 3.72 24.99 12.95
C ARG A 136 2.69 26.09 12.73
N GLU A 137 1.88 26.00 11.68
CA GLU A 137 0.80 26.95 11.41
C GLU A 137 -0.26 26.93 12.51
N SER A 138 -0.65 25.75 12.99
CA SER A 138 -1.63 25.62 14.07
C SER A 138 -1.14 26.27 15.37
N VAL A 139 0.12 26.04 15.75
CA VAL A 139 0.74 26.66 16.93
C VAL A 139 0.83 28.17 16.78
N GLN A 140 1.17 28.66 15.58
CA GLN A 140 1.20 30.10 15.31
C GLN A 140 -0.20 30.72 15.43
N ARG A 141 -1.23 30.04 14.90
CA ARG A 141 -2.62 30.48 14.99
C ARG A 141 -3.13 30.48 16.43
N ASP A 142 -2.80 29.46 17.22
CA ASP A 142 -3.17 29.38 18.62
C ASP A 142 -2.53 30.50 19.44
N ARG A 143 -1.24 30.82 19.15
CA ARG A 143 -0.54 31.94 19.78
C ARG A 143 -1.18 33.29 19.45
N LEU A 144 -1.62 33.50 18.20
CA LEU A 144 -2.33 34.71 17.80
C LEU A 144 -3.65 34.84 18.55
N GLN A 145 -4.44 33.76 18.63
CA GLN A 145 -5.70 33.75 19.38
C GLN A 145 -5.51 34.01 20.87
N GLN A 146 -4.41 33.52 21.46
CA GLN A 146 -4.09 33.82 22.85
C GLN A 146 -3.84 35.31 23.07
N MET A 147 -3.05 35.95 22.20
CA MET A 147 -2.81 37.40 22.27
C MET A 147 -4.09 38.21 22.05
N GLU A 148 -4.97 37.80 21.14
CA GLU A 148 -6.29 38.44 20.94
C GLU A 148 -7.13 38.37 22.23
N ARG A 149 -7.16 37.22 22.90
CA ARG A 149 -7.88 37.07 24.18
C ARG A 149 -7.28 37.92 25.28
N GLU A 150 -5.95 38.00 25.36
CA GLU A 150 -5.25 38.82 26.35
C GLU A 150 -5.52 40.31 26.12
N THR A 151 -5.42 40.79 24.88
CA THR A 151 -5.73 42.19 24.54
C THR A 151 -7.20 42.57 24.79
N VAL A 152 -8.15 41.69 24.50
CA VAL A 152 -9.56 41.89 24.84
C VAL A 152 -9.74 41.97 26.36
N ARG A 153 -9.09 41.07 27.10
CA ARG A 153 -9.18 41.03 28.56
C ARG A 153 -8.57 42.28 29.20
N ASP A 154 -7.44 42.76 28.69
CA ASP A 154 -6.79 43.99 29.18
C ASP A 154 -7.69 45.20 28.90
N LEU A 155 -8.29 45.29 27.71
CA LEU A 155 -9.24 46.35 27.37
C LEU A 155 -10.50 46.32 28.25
N GLU A 156 -11.04 45.13 28.54
CA GLU A 156 -12.15 44.98 29.49
C GLU A 156 -11.74 45.39 30.90
N ARG A 157 -10.55 45.00 31.35
CA ARG A 157 -10.03 45.36 32.67
C ARG A 157 -9.85 46.87 32.83
N GLU A 158 -9.31 47.55 31.83
CA GLU A 158 -9.20 49.02 31.81
C GLU A 158 -10.58 49.69 31.84
N LYS A 159 -11.56 49.16 31.10
CA LYS A 159 -12.94 49.66 31.17
C LYS A 159 -13.58 49.48 32.54
N THR A 160 -13.22 48.43 33.27
CA THR A 160 -13.75 48.16 34.62
C THR A 160 -13.02 48.90 35.75
N LEU A 161 -11.77 49.33 35.55
CA LEU A 161 -11.00 50.12 36.52
C LEU A 161 -11.22 51.64 36.37
N GLY A 162 -11.88 52.08 35.30
CA GLY A 162 -12.25 53.47 35.06
C GLY A 162 -13.62 53.89 35.61
N GLY A 163 -14.27 53.08 36.46
CA GLY A 163 -15.60 53.37 36.99
C GLY A 163 -15.76 52.95 38.45
N ASP A 164 -15.91 53.97 39.31
CA ASP A 164 -16.14 54.00 40.77
C ASP A 164 -14.90 53.84 41.68
#